data_AF-A0A2D8IVX1-F1
#
_entry.id   AF-A0A2D8IVX1-F1
#
_cell.length_a   1.000
_cell.length_b   1.000
_cell.length_c   1.000
_cell.angle_alpha   90.00
_cell.angle_beta   90.00
_cell.angle_gamma   90.00
#
_symmetry.space_group_name_H-M   'P 1'
#
loop_
_entity.id
_entity.type
_entity.pdbx_description
1 polymer ?
#
loop_
_entity_poly.entity_id
_entity_poly.type
_entity_poly.pdbx_seq_one_letter_code
_entity_poly.pdbx_strand_id
1 'polypeptide(L)'
;MEASVGAEQGVHAQPEADDTGGPVTVSRRNRGVALVVSLLLLLVVTVIGITAAMNSSLRLRMAGNMQDAYDSFQAAEAGVYAALGLANTADDPFVRLDQVDPFADFADEDHPLNALKDGSSSVAVEVFLIAPARECPRPPEEGAGSSIGVFDCDFYRVVSEHDVDRKARTQVEMGVVKTVIGESG
;
A
#
# COMPACT_ATOMS: atom_id res chain seq x y z
N MET A 1 20.03 39.24 -7.35
CA MET A 1 20.70 39.37 -6.05
C MET A 1 21.19 37.96 -5.75
N GLU A 2 22.43 37.54 -6.02
CA GLU A 2 23.76 38.16 -6.14
C GLU A 2 24.39 37.73 -7.51
N ALA A 3 25.27 38.45 -8.23
CA ALA A 3 26.62 38.98 -7.92
C ALA A 3 27.54 37.83 -7.38
N SER A 4 28.75 37.50 -7.83
CA SER A 4 29.86 38.19 -8.52
C SER A 4 30.81 37.09 -9.02
N VAL A 5 31.31 37.10 -10.26
CA VAL A 5 32.69 37.47 -10.65
C VAL A 5 33.78 37.26 -9.58
N GLY A 6 34.77 36.43 -9.92
CA GLY A 6 36.05 36.31 -9.20
C GLY A 6 37.07 35.57 -10.07
N ALA A 7 37.91 36.34 -10.75
CA ALA A 7 39.08 35.87 -11.49
C ALA A 7 40.25 35.73 -10.52
N GLU A 8 41.02 34.65 -10.63
CA GLU A 8 42.42 34.62 -10.19
C GLU A 8 43.27 33.90 -11.23
N GLN A 9 44.20 34.68 -11.81
CA GLN A 9 45.38 34.21 -12.51
C GLN A 9 46.46 33.89 -11.47
N GLY A 10 47.05 32.71 -11.54
CA GLY A 10 48.18 32.30 -10.73
C GLY A 10 49.10 31.38 -11.52
N VAL A 11 50.07 31.97 -12.21
CA VAL A 11 51.23 31.32 -12.81
C VAL A 11 52.07 30.68 -11.70
N HIS A 12 52.30 29.37 -11.79
CA HIS A 12 53.52 28.74 -11.26
C HIS A 12 53.90 27.60 -12.21
N ALA A 13 54.92 27.85 -13.03
CA ALA A 13 55.64 26.82 -13.74
C ALA A 13 56.51 26.06 -12.73
N GLN A 14 56.25 24.77 -12.57
CA GLN A 14 57.19 23.83 -11.96
C GLN A 14 57.81 22.99 -13.07
N PRO A 15 59.15 22.81 -13.10
CA PRO A 15 59.79 21.84 -13.96
C PRO A 15 59.59 20.46 -13.33
N GLU A 16 58.81 19.59 -13.97
CA GLU A 16 58.74 18.18 -13.59
C GLU A 16 60.06 17.53 -14.00
N ALA A 17 60.85 17.19 -12.97
CA ALA A 17 62.06 16.43 -13.11
C ALA A 17 61.74 15.02 -13.60
N ASP A 18 62.52 14.60 -14.59
CA ASP A 18 62.70 13.25 -15.12
C ASP A 18 62.93 12.23 -13.97
N ASP A 19 61.86 11.56 -13.52
CA ASP A 19 61.95 10.39 -12.65
C ASP A 19 62.46 9.21 -13.49
N THR A 20 63.78 9.08 -13.51
CA THR A 20 64.48 7.95 -14.11
C THR A 20 64.06 6.68 -13.39
N GLY A 21 63.09 5.99 -13.98
CA GLY A 21 62.65 4.66 -13.60
C GLY A 21 63.81 3.67 -13.62
N GLY A 22 64.50 3.55 -12.50
CA GLY A 22 65.45 2.47 -12.24
C GLY A 22 64.74 1.12 -12.32
N PRO A 23 65.42 0.04 -12.76
CA PRO A 23 64.80 -1.26 -12.88
C PRO A 23 64.41 -1.75 -11.48
N VAL A 24 63.11 -1.73 -11.18
CA VAL A 24 62.55 -2.37 -9.98
C VAL A 24 62.76 -3.87 -10.15
N THR A 25 63.88 -4.37 -9.62
CA THR A 25 64.22 -5.79 -9.66
C THR A 25 63.26 -6.53 -8.73
N VAL A 26 62.22 -7.11 -9.32
CA VAL A 26 61.24 -7.93 -8.60
C VAL A 26 61.94 -9.19 -8.09
N SER A 27 62.27 -9.21 -6.81
CA SER A 27 62.79 -10.37 -6.09
C SER A 27 61.86 -11.58 -6.27
N ARG A 28 62.32 -12.61 -6.99
CA ARG A 28 61.55 -13.85 -7.29
C ARG A 28 61.58 -14.85 -6.13
N ARG A 29 61.18 -14.44 -4.91
CA ARG A 29 61.23 -15.36 -3.74
C ARG A 29 59.91 -15.66 -3.04
N ASN A 30 58.76 -15.09 -3.44
CA ASN A 30 57.49 -15.33 -2.73
C ASN A 30 56.34 -15.83 -3.64
N ARG A 31 56.59 -16.84 -4.51
CA ARG A 31 55.55 -17.39 -5.41
C ARG A 31 54.38 -18.09 -4.70
N GLY A 32 54.58 -18.61 -3.49
CA GLY A 32 53.51 -19.29 -2.73
C GLY A 32 52.55 -18.32 -2.02
N VAL A 33 53.06 -17.22 -1.46
CA VAL A 33 52.27 -16.28 -0.65
C VAL A 33 51.24 -15.53 -1.51
N ALA A 34 51.59 -15.20 -2.75
CA ALA A 34 50.68 -14.53 -3.68
C ALA A 34 49.40 -15.34 -3.96
N LEU A 35 49.50 -16.67 -4.07
CA LEU A 35 48.34 -17.55 -4.28
C LEU A 35 47.43 -17.63 -3.05
N VAL A 36 48.01 -17.61 -1.84
CA VAL A 36 47.22 -17.63 -0.61
C VAL A 36 46.44 -16.32 -0.46
N VAL A 37 47.08 -15.18 -0.71
CA VAL A 37 46.43 -13.87 -0.63
C VAL A 37 45.33 -13.74 -1.69
N SER A 38 45.56 -14.17 -2.93
CA SER A 38 44.52 -14.12 -3.96
C SER A 38 43.33 -15.01 -3.62
N LEU A 39 43.56 -16.21 -3.08
CA LEU A 39 42.48 -17.10 -2.64
C LEU A 39 41.67 -16.50 -1.49
N LEU A 40 42.33 -15.87 -0.52
CA LEU A 40 41.65 -15.19 0.59
C LEU A 40 40.79 -14.02 0.08
N LEU A 41 41.32 -13.20 -0.82
CA LEU A 41 40.55 -12.10 -1.42
C LEU A 41 39.35 -12.61 -2.22
N LEU A 42 39.56 -13.66 -3.04
CA LEU A 42 38.47 -14.31 -3.78
C LEU A 42 37.40 -14.86 -2.82
N LEU A 43 37.80 -15.51 -1.74
CA LEU A 43 36.87 -16.04 -0.74
C LEU A 43 36.05 -14.92 -0.09
N VAL A 44 36.70 -13.83 0.33
CA VAL A 44 36.02 -12.67 0.91
C VAL A 44 35.01 -12.07 -0.08
N VAL A 45 35.41 -11.81 -1.32
CA VAL A 45 34.50 -11.28 -2.36
C VAL A 45 33.36 -12.24 -2.63
N THR A 46 33.61 -13.55 -2.65
CA THR A 46 32.57 -14.58 -2.84
C THR A 46 31.54 -14.54 -1.72
N VAL A 47 31.98 -14.49 -0.45
CA VAL A 47 31.07 -14.41 0.70
C VAL A 47 30.24 -13.13 0.67
N ILE A 48 30.86 -11.99 0.35
CA ILE A 48 30.15 -10.71 0.18
C ILE A 48 29.11 -10.83 -0.94
N GLY A 49 29.49 -11.38 -2.09
CA GLY A 49 28.61 -11.58 -3.24
C GLY A 49 27.40 -12.45 -2.93
N ILE A 50 27.62 -13.60 -2.27
CA ILE A 50 26.53 -14.49 -1.83
C ILE A 50 25.61 -13.77 -0.84
N THR A 51 26.17 -13.11 0.17
CA THR A 51 25.38 -12.38 1.18
C THR A 51 24.54 -11.28 0.55
N ALA A 52 25.11 -10.52 -0.40
CA ALA A 52 24.39 -9.50 -1.14
C ALA A 52 23.23 -10.10 -1.97
N ALA A 53 23.47 -11.21 -2.66
CA ALA A 53 22.45 -11.92 -3.45
C ALA A 53 21.32 -12.47 -2.57
N MET A 54 21.65 -13.07 -1.42
CA MET A 54 20.67 -13.57 -0.45
C MET A 54 19.77 -12.45 0.08
N ASN A 55 20.35 -11.31 0.46
CA ASN A 55 19.60 -10.15 0.94
C ASN A 55 18.66 -9.58 -0.13
N SER A 56 19.10 -9.54 -1.39
CA SER A 56 18.24 -9.11 -2.50
C SER A 56 17.09 -10.07 -2.76
N SER A 57 17.33 -11.39 -2.67
CA SER A 57 16.27 -12.39 -2.78
C SER A 57 15.23 -12.25 -1.66
N LEU A 58 15.66 -12.04 -0.42
CA LEU A 58 14.77 -11.80 0.71
C LEU A 58 13.92 -10.54 0.51
N ARG A 59 14.54 -9.42 0.12
CA ARG A 59 13.83 -8.16 -0.14
C ARG A 59 12.81 -8.29 -1.26
N LEU A 60 13.12 -9.05 -2.32
CA LEU A 60 12.16 -9.29 -3.40
C LEU A 60 10.93 -10.06 -2.91
N ARG A 61 11.13 -11.09 -2.07
CA ARG A 61 10.01 -11.84 -1.48
C ARG A 61 9.17 -10.97 -0.54
N MET A 62 9.80 -10.12 0.28
CA MET A 62 9.09 -9.15 1.11
C MET A 62 8.30 -8.16 0.26
N ALA A 63 8.89 -7.63 -0.81
CA ALA A 63 8.21 -6.72 -1.74
C ALA A 63 7.00 -7.38 -2.41
N GLY A 64 7.13 -8.65 -2.83
CA GLY A 64 6.01 -9.44 -3.37
C GLY A 64 4.90 -9.63 -2.34
N ASN A 65 5.23 -10.08 -1.13
CA ASN A 65 4.24 -10.26 -0.07
C ASN A 65 3.53 -8.96 0.32
N MET A 66 4.27 -7.83 0.35
CA MET A 66 3.67 -6.52 0.62
C MET A 66 2.76 -6.08 -0.52
N GLN A 67 3.16 -6.28 -1.78
CA GLN A 67 2.32 -5.98 -2.94
C GLN A 67 1.03 -6.80 -2.91
N ASP A 68 1.10 -8.10 -2.64
CA ASP A 68 -0.08 -8.97 -2.56
C ASP A 68 -1.03 -8.51 -1.44
N ALA A 69 -0.50 -8.09 -0.30
CA ALA A 69 -1.29 -7.53 0.80
C ALA A 69 -1.97 -6.21 0.42
N TYR A 70 -1.27 -5.32 -0.29
CA TYR A 70 -1.86 -4.07 -0.78
C TYR A 70 -2.94 -4.30 -1.84
N ASP A 71 -2.70 -5.18 -2.80
CA ASP A 71 -3.69 -5.56 -3.82
C ASP A 71 -4.97 -6.09 -3.13
N SER A 72 -4.82 -6.97 -2.13
CA SER A 72 -5.95 -7.52 -1.36
C SER A 72 -6.69 -6.45 -0.54
N PHE A 73 -5.98 -5.52 0.09
CA PHE A 73 -6.59 -4.42 0.84
C PHE A 73 -7.36 -3.47 -0.09
N GLN A 74 -6.79 -3.10 -1.24
CA GLN A 74 -7.45 -2.23 -2.22
C GLN A 74 -8.71 -2.87 -2.78
N ALA A 75 -8.70 -4.18 -3.05
CA ALA A 75 -9.88 -4.91 -3.49
C ALA A 75 -10.97 -4.93 -2.41
N ALA A 76 -10.61 -5.17 -1.14
CA ALA A 76 -11.56 -5.10 -0.03
C ALA A 76 -12.14 -3.68 0.15
N GLU A 77 -11.33 -2.61 0.07
CA GLU A 77 -11.85 -1.24 0.12
C GLU A 77 -12.80 -0.94 -1.05
N ALA A 78 -12.50 -1.43 -2.26
CA ALA A 78 -13.36 -1.25 -3.42
C ALA A 78 -14.77 -1.82 -3.17
N GLY A 79 -14.89 -2.97 -2.47
CA GLY A 79 -16.19 -3.52 -2.06
C GLY A 79 -16.99 -2.60 -1.15
N VAL A 80 -16.34 -1.97 -0.17
CA VAL A 80 -17.00 -0.98 0.70
C VAL A 80 -17.48 0.23 -0.10
N TYR A 81 -16.63 0.77 -0.96
CA TYR A 81 -16.98 1.93 -1.79
C TYR A 81 -18.07 1.62 -2.80
N ALA A 82 -18.08 0.40 -3.37
CA ALA A 82 -19.15 -0.05 -4.26
C ALA A 82 -20.51 -0.07 -3.54
N ALA A 83 -20.58 -0.61 -2.32
CA ALA A 83 -21.83 -0.61 -1.55
C ALA A 83 -22.29 0.80 -1.18
N LEU A 84 -21.36 1.68 -0.79
CA LEU A 84 -21.66 3.10 -0.54
C LEU A 84 -22.12 3.84 -1.80
N GLY A 85 -21.58 3.48 -2.97
CA GLY A 85 -21.96 4.06 -4.25
C GLY A 85 -23.42 3.80 -4.64
N LEU A 86 -24.03 2.75 -4.08
CA LEU A 86 -25.45 2.43 -4.25
C LEU A 86 -26.36 3.16 -3.25
N ALA A 87 -25.81 3.89 -2.28
CA ALA A 87 -26.63 4.63 -1.32
C ALA A 87 -27.52 5.67 -2.05
N ASN A 88 -28.81 5.70 -1.71
CA ASN A 88 -29.85 6.53 -2.32
C ASN A 88 -30.16 6.21 -3.80
N THR A 89 -29.81 5.03 -4.30
CA THR A 89 -30.25 4.54 -5.62
C THR A 89 -31.43 3.56 -5.48
N ALA A 90 -31.85 2.94 -6.58
CA ALA A 90 -32.85 1.87 -6.55
C ALA A 90 -32.33 0.60 -5.84
N ASP A 91 -31.01 0.40 -5.81
CA ASP A 91 -30.33 -0.79 -5.29
C ASP A 91 -29.64 -0.50 -3.94
N ASP A 92 -30.21 0.44 -3.18
CA ASP A 92 -29.65 0.90 -1.90
C ASP A 92 -29.61 -0.26 -0.88
N PRO A 93 -28.43 -0.65 -0.36
CA PRO A 93 -28.33 -1.77 0.57
C PRO A 93 -28.64 -1.36 2.03
N PHE A 94 -28.84 -0.08 2.32
CA PHE A 94 -29.07 0.46 3.66
C PHE A 94 -30.57 0.65 3.93
N VAL A 95 -31.32 -0.46 3.91
CA VAL A 95 -32.81 -0.50 3.94
C VAL A 95 -33.38 -1.14 5.21
N ARG A 96 -32.70 -0.96 6.35
CA ARG A 96 -33.06 -1.54 7.66
C ARG A 96 -33.15 -3.07 7.66
N LEU A 97 -32.32 -3.71 6.85
CA LEU A 97 -32.17 -5.16 6.81
C LEU A 97 -30.68 -5.51 6.72
N ASP A 98 -30.34 -6.73 7.15
CA ASP A 98 -29.04 -7.32 6.87
C ASP A 98 -29.01 -7.81 5.42
N GLN A 99 -28.00 -7.40 4.66
CA GLN A 99 -27.77 -7.80 3.27
C GLN A 99 -26.49 -8.61 3.19
N VAL A 100 -26.62 -9.93 2.96
CA VAL A 100 -25.47 -10.86 2.85
C VAL A 100 -24.73 -10.70 1.52
N ASP A 101 -25.41 -10.23 0.48
CA ASP A 101 -24.80 -9.84 -0.78
C ASP A 101 -25.61 -8.67 -1.38
N PRO A 102 -25.16 -7.42 -1.22
CA PRO A 102 -25.86 -6.25 -1.77
C PRO A 102 -25.76 -6.18 -3.30
N PHE A 103 -24.99 -7.05 -3.96
CA PHE A 103 -24.78 -7.04 -5.41
C PHE A 103 -25.41 -8.25 -6.12
N ALA A 104 -26.18 -9.09 -5.42
CA ALA A 104 -26.71 -10.34 -5.95
C ALA A 104 -27.57 -10.18 -7.23
N ASP A 105 -28.24 -9.04 -7.39
CA ASP A 105 -29.12 -8.75 -8.54
C ASP A 105 -28.37 -8.15 -9.75
N PHE A 106 -27.08 -7.85 -9.62
CA PHE A 106 -26.28 -7.32 -10.73
C PHE A 106 -25.76 -8.44 -11.63
N ALA A 107 -25.89 -8.25 -12.94
CA ALA A 107 -25.22 -9.10 -13.92
C ALA A 107 -23.70 -8.87 -13.88
N ASP A 108 -22.90 -9.88 -14.27
CA ASP A 108 -21.43 -9.79 -14.26
C ASP A 108 -20.88 -8.57 -15.01
N GLU A 109 -21.53 -8.17 -16.10
CA GLU A 109 -21.11 -7.02 -16.93
C GLU A 109 -21.37 -5.66 -16.27
N ASP A 110 -22.44 -5.54 -15.47
CA ASP A 110 -22.84 -4.32 -14.76
C ASP A 110 -22.46 -4.36 -13.27
N HIS A 111 -21.82 -5.44 -12.82
CA HIS A 111 -21.45 -5.61 -11.42
C HIS A 111 -20.51 -4.48 -10.97
N PRO A 112 -20.77 -3.83 -9.82
CA PRO A 112 -19.95 -2.73 -9.30
C PRO A 112 -18.45 -3.04 -9.09
N LEU A 113 -18.07 -4.32 -9.16
CA LEU A 113 -16.73 -4.85 -8.93
C LEU A 113 -16.17 -5.58 -10.16
N ASN A 114 -16.79 -5.41 -11.33
CA ASN A 114 -16.38 -6.04 -12.59
C ASN A 114 -14.95 -5.66 -13.03
N ALA A 115 -14.44 -4.50 -12.61
CA ALA A 115 -13.12 -3.99 -12.95
C ALA A 115 -12.00 -4.54 -12.05
N LEU A 116 -12.32 -5.37 -11.04
CA LEU A 116 -11.31 -6.01 -10.22
C LEU A 116 -10.48 -7.00 -11.03
N LYS A 117 -9.17 -6.94 -10.84
CA LYS A 117 -8.19 -7.83 -11.51
C LYS A 117 -8.48 -9.32 -11.30
N ASP A 118 -8.98 -9.68 -10.12
CA ASP A 118 -9.26 -11.05 -9.73
C ASP A 118 -10.74 -11.45 -9.91
N GLY A 119 -11.54 -10.58 -10.55
CA GLY A 119 -12.97 -10.77 -10.79
C GLY A 119 -13.86 -10.27 -9.64
N SER A 120 -15.15 -10.06 -9.91
CA SER A 120 -16.13 -9.57 -8.93
C SER A 120 -16.32 -10.52 -7.74
N SER A 121 -16.24 -11.83 -7.98
CA SER A 121 -16.38 -12.86 -6.95
C SER A 121 -15.18 -13.00 -6.01
N SER A 122 -14.09 -12.27 -6.25
CA SER A 122 -12.92 -12.23 -5.35
C SER A 122 -13.17 -11.42 -4.06
N VAL A 123 -14.27 -10.65 -4.03
CA VAL A 123 -14.64 -9.80 -2.89
C VAL A 123 -16.06 -10.11 -2.45
N ALA A 124 -16.23 -10.53 -1.20
CA ALA A 124 -17.54 -10.69 -0.57
C ALA A 124 -17.87 -9.44 0.24
N VAL A 125 -19.08 -8.90 0.07
CA VAL A 125 -19.54 -7.71 0.79
C VAL A 125 -20.83 -8.02 1.54
N GLU A 126 -20.86 -7.70 2.82
CA GLU A 126 -22.02 -7.86 3.70
C GLU A 126 -22.34 -6.52 4.37
N VAL A 127 -23.62 -6.16 4.44
CA VAL A 127 -24.11 -4.98 5.14
C VAL A 127 -24.97 -5.43 6.31
N PHE A 128 -24.52 -5.15 7.52
CA PHE A 128 -25.22 -5.48 8.75
C PHE A 128 -25.92 -4.25 9.32
N LEU A 129 -27.21 -4.34 9.61
CA LEU A 129 -27.91 -3.35 10.42
C LEU A 129 -27.55 -3.55 11.90
N ILE A 130 -26.83 -2.59 12.46
CA ILE A 130 -26.37 -2.64 13.85
C ILE A 130 -27.42 -2.06 14.80
N ALA A 131 -27.99 -0.92 14.45
CA ALA A 131 -29.00 -0.26 15.27
C ALA A 131 -29.92 0.62 14.41
N PRO A 132 -31.19 0.24 14.20
CA PRO A 132 -32.15 1.09 13.54
C PRO A 132 -32.76 2.13 14.49
N ALA A 133 -33.36 3.16 13.91
CA ALA A 133 -34.24 4.12 14.59
C ALA A 133 -33.61 4.75 15.86
N ARG A 134 -32.34 5.17 15.77
CA ARG A 134 -31.61 5.81 16.87
C ARG A 134 -31.60 7.31 16.72
N GLU A 135 -31.60 8.03 17.84
CA GLU A 135 -31.38 9.48 17.82
C GLU A 135 -30.03 9.79 17.15
N CYS A 136 -30.04 10.71 16.18
CA CYS A 136 -28.83 11.09 15.45
C CYS A 136 -27.83 11.86 16.33
N PRO A 137 -26.51 11.58 16.24
CA PRO A 137 -25.48 12.35 16.94
C PRO A 137 -25.51 13.83 16.51
N ARG A 138 -25.64 14.75 17.47
CA ARG A 138 -25.64 16.20 17.19
C ARG A 138 -24.23 16.78 17.24
N PRO A 139 -23.85 17.68 16.31
CA PRO A 139 -22.61 18.44 16.43
C PRO A 139 -22.69 19.42 17.62
N PRO A 140 -21.59 19.65 18.35
CA PRO A 140 -21.60 20.39 19.61
C PRO A 140 -21.80 21.92 19.48
N GLU A 141 -21.71 22.50 18.28
CA GLU A 141 -21.69 23.96 18.09
C GLU A 141 -22.98 24.58 17.51
N GLU A 142 -23.99 23.77 17.16
CA GLU A 142 -25.25 24.28 16.63
C GLU A 142 -26.35 24.20 17.68
N GLY A 143 -26.77 25.39 18.14
CA GLY A 143 -27.89 25.57 19.05
C GLY A 143 -29.14 24.82 18.57
N ALA A 144 -29.88 24.28 19.54
CA ALA A 144 -31.06 23.43 19.35
C ALA A 144 -32.05 23.97 18.30
N GLY A 145 -32.00 23.41 17.08
CA GLY A 145 -33.11 23.41 16.12
C GLY A 145 -34.11 22.29 16.45
N SER A 146 -35.40 22.52 16.23
CA SER A 146 -36.50 21.70 16.77
C SER A 146 -36.86 20.43 16.00
N SER A 147 -35.94 19.80 15.26
CA SER A 147 -36.24 18.57 14.50
C SER A 147 -36.18 17.29 15.35
N ILE A 148 -36.42 17.39 16.66
CA ILE A 148 -36.59 16.22 17.54
C ILE A 148 -37.78 15.41 17.00
N GLY A 149 -37.55 14.13 16.67
CA GLY A 149 -38.57 13.20 16.20
C GLY A 149 -38.87 13.20 14.69
N VAL A 150 -38.24 14.07 13.88
CA VAL A 150 -38.46 14.06 12.41
C VAL A 150 -37.53 13.09 11.69
N PHE A 151 -36.32 12.90 12.22
CA PHE A 151 -35.30 12.04 11.62
C PHE A 151 -34.71 11.09 12.66
N ASP A 152 -34.57 9.84 12.27
CA ASP A 152 -33.78 8.84 12.98
C ASP A 152 -32.51 8.51 12.19
N CYS A 153 -31.55 7.91 12.87
CA CYS A 153 -30.33 7.40 12.29
C CYS A 153 -30.30 5.87 12.41
N ASP A 154 -30.10 5.22 11.27
CA ASP A 154 -29.80 3.80 11.19
C ASP A 154 -28.29 3.61 11.08
N PHE A 155 -27.75 2.75 11.94
CA PHE A 155 -26.34 2.42 11.99
C PHE A 155 -26.12 1.07 11.32
N TYR A 156 -25.21 1.06 10.34
CA TYR A 156 -24.82 -0.14 9.61
C TYR A 156 -23.31 -0.38 9.78
N ARG A 157 -22.91 -1.63 9.60
CA ARG A 157 -21.52 -2.03 9.41
C ARG A 157 -21.42 -2.73 8.07
N VAL A 158 -20.63 -2.16 7.16
CA VAL A 158 -20.26 -2.79 5.91
C VAL A 158 -18.99 -3.59 6.16
N VAL A 159 -19.02 -4.87 5.87
CA VAL A 159 -17.88 -5.77 5.90
C VAL A 159 -17.56 -6.14 4.46
N SER A 160 -16.32 -5.94 4.05
CA SER A 160 -15.84 -6.32 2.72
C SER A 160 -14.59 -7.16 2.87
N GLU A 161 -14.59 -8.34 2.27
CA GLU A 161 -13.53 -9.32 2.39
C GLU A 161 -13.03 -9.73 1.02
N HIS A 162 -11.73 -9.53 0.76
CA HIS A 162 -11.04 -10.08 -0.40
C HIS A 162 -10.35 -11.39 -0.02
N ASP A 163 -10.75 -12.48 -0.68
CA ASP A 163 -10.13 -13.80 -0.51
C ASP A 163 -9.91 -14.47 -1.87
N VAL A 164 -8.64 -14.78 -2.15
CA VAL A 164 -8.22 -15.44 -3.38
C VAL A 164 -7.20 -16.51 -3.02
N ASP A 165 -7.37 -17.70 -3.61
CA ASP A 165 -6.50 -18.84 -3.37
C ASP A 165 -5.01 -18.49 -3.48
N ARG A 166 -4.27 -18.75 -2.40
CA ARG A 166 -2.82 -18.55 -2.29
C ARG A 166 -2.35 -17.10 -2.40
N LYS A 167 -3.24 -16.12 -2.22
CA LYS A 167 -2.88 -14.70 -2.07
C LYS A 167 -3.07 -14.23 -0.63
N ALA A 168 -2.76 -12.97 -0.37
CA ALA A 168 -3.13 -12.33 0.89
C ALA A 168 -4.66 -12.21 0.99
N ARG A 169 -5.18 -12.42 2.20
CA ARG A 169 -6.59 -12.21 2.56
C ARG A 169 -6.70 -10.95 3.40
N THR A 170 -7.69 -10.12 3.10
CA THR A 170 -7.93 -8.86 3.82
C THR A 170 -9.41 -8.64 4.03
N GLN A 171 -9.76 -8.17 5.21
CA GLN A 171 -11.11 -7.76 5.57
C GLN A 171 -11.08 -6.29 6.02
N VAL A 172 -12.00 -5.50 5.48
CA VAL A 172 -12.22 -4.10 5.85
C VAL A 172 -13.63 -3.97 6.41
N GLU A 173 -13.75 -3.27 7.54
CA GLU A 173 -15.04 -2.96 8.14
C GLU A 173 -15.22 -1.44 8.20
N MET A 174 -16.39 -0.97 7.78
CA MET A 174 -16.75 0.45 7.82
C MET A 174 -18.12 0.64 8.49
N GLY A 175 -18.16 1.53 9.47
CA GLY A 175 -19.42 2.00 10.06
C GLY A 175 -20.07 3.05 9.15
N VAL A 176 -21.37 2.88 8.87
CA VAL A 176 -22.16 3.79 8.06
C VAL A 176 -23.36 4.26 8.87
N VAL A 177 -23.68 5.55 8.80
CA VAL A 177 -24.86 6.13 9.43
C VAL A 177 -25.74 6.71 8.34
N LYS A 178 -26.99 6.25 8.25
CA LYS A 178 -27.98 6.76 7.31
C LYS A 178 -29.09 7.47 8.06
N THR A 179 -29.32 8.73 7.73
CA THR A 179 -30.46 9.48 8.22
C THR A 179 -31.72 9.07 7.46
N VAL A 180 -32.77 8.77 8.19
CA VAL A 180 -34.05 8.28 7.71
C VAL A 180 -35.17 9.06 8.37
N ILE A 181 -36.36 9.10 7.75
CA ILE A 181 -37.52 9.74 8.39
C ILE A 181 -37.90 8.93 9.63
N GLY A 182 -38.07 9.63 10.75
CA GLY A 182 -38.41 9.02 12.02
C GLY A 182 -39.80 8.39 11.99
N GLU A 183 -39.94 7.21 12.55
CA GLU A 183 -41.24 6.51 12.65
C GLU A 183 -42.06 7.00 13.86
N SER A 184 -41.42 7.69 14.81
CA SER A 184 -42.02 8.30 15.98
C SER A 184 -42.43 9.75 15.74
N GLY A 185 -43.47 9.96 14.93
CA GLY A 185 -44.21 11.22 14.83
C GLY A 185 -45.42 11.29 15.76
#